data_AF-A5KY58-F1
#
_entry.id   AF-A5KY58-F1
#
_cell.length_a   1.000
_cell.length_b   1.000
_cell.length_c   1.000
_cell.angle_alpha   90.00
_cell.angle_beta   90.00
_cell.angle_gamma   90.00
#
_symmetry.space_group_name_H-M   'P 1'
#
loop_
_entity.id
_entity.type
_entity.pdbx_description
1 polymer ?
#
loop_
_entity_poly.entity_id
_entity_poly.type
_entity_poly.pdbx_seq_one_letter_code
_entity_poly.pdbx_strand_id
1 'polypeptide(L)'
;MLVFNCTKAAADFFTLKRNGKKISPLEAPPTDSVSGSEVANVLNAPTVPISAWLVHEVNVQRKKVLIAMHVETRYAMVFVGIQKGDWLEFTNQLLERLFNNMQFFGEEFEMCDEESFEEMFNEFIKLHPKPYFCQRGDRSVQSHINDVAWQFEDRAYQIGSLPDGHEECASFDEWINSLIRSTKQKKDYFHPDEEMFLDWMQTYSELGDNEDKLIRQLFGSLRRQMMHAEMVKRGIPDDGYFDEMNDLLNQAINKYNEEVTPDKLNEVTPDNVIDFNQAKKRKLH
;
A
#
# COMPACT_ATOMS: atom_id res chain seq x y z
N MET A 1 0.28 16.43 2.06
CA MET A 1 -0.58 16.78 0.90
C MET A 1 -0.84 15.55 0.05
N LEU A 2 -2.11 15.20 -0.16
CA LEU A 2 -2.53 14.06 -0.97
C LEU A 2 -2.82 14.52 -2.39
N VAL A 3 -2.13 13.96 -3.40
CA VAL A 3 -2.21 14.39 -4.79
C VAL A 3 -2.57 13.23 -5.71
N PHE A 4 -3.70 13.34 -6.41
CA PHE A 4 -4.13 12.45 -7.47
C PHE A 4 -3.79 13.06 -8.84
N ASN A 5 -2.69 12.60 -9.41
CA ASN A 5 -2.29 12.87 -10.79
C ASN A 5 -3.18 12.05 -11.72
N CYS A 6 -4.15 12.68 -12.36
CA CYS A 6 -5.05 12.03 -13.30
C CYS A 6 -4.46 12.05 -14.71
N THR A 7 -4.27 10.86 -15.28
CA THR A 7 -4.10 10.71 -16.72
C THR A 7 -5.28 11.33 -17.47
N LYS A 8 -5.16 11.54 -18.79
CA LYS A 8 -6.28 12.09 -19.58
C LYS A 8 -7.57 11.26 -19.41
N ALA A 9 -7.47 9.93 -19.41
CA ALA A 9 -8.62 9.05 -19.24
C ALA A 9 -9.29 9.25 -17.86
N ALA A 10 -8.51 9.27 -16.78
CA ALA A 10 -9.04 9.53 -15.44
C ALA A 10 -9.59 10.97 -15.29
N ALA A 11 -8.93 11.96 -15.88
CA ALA A 11 -9.38 13.35 -15.88
C ALA A 11 -10.74 13.51 -16.58
N ASP A 12 -10.93 12.83 -17.71
CA ASP A 12 -12.20 12.78 -18.44
C ASP A 12 -13.27 11.97 -17.68
N PHE A 13 -12.85 10.95 -16.91
CA PHE A 13 -13.74 10.17 -16.04
C PHE A 13 -14.28 11.01 -14.87
N PHE A 14 -13.44 11.76 -14.18
CA PHE A 14 -13.85 12.62 -13.06
C PHE A 14 -14.49 13.94 -13.50
N THR A 15 -14.56 14.21 -14.81
CA THR A 15 -15.18 15.41 -15.35
C THR A 15 -16.58 15.12 -15.88
N LEU A 16 -17.57 15.87 -15.39
CA LEU A 16 -18.95 15.88 -15.89
C LEU A 16 -19.29 17.19 -16.61
N LYS A 17 -20.26 17.10 -17.52
CA LYS A 17 -20.97 18.27 -18.04
C LYS A 17 -22.41 18.21 -17.57
N ARG A 18 -22.83 19.18 -16.75
CA ARG A 18 -24.23 19.33 -16.31
C ARG A 18 -24.74 20.69 -16.78
N ASN A 19 -25.79 20.69 -17.60
CA ASN A 19 -26.37 21.90 -18.18
C ASN A 19 -25.32 22.79 -18.90
N GLY A 20 -24.41 22.17 -19.65
CA GLY A 20 -23.33 22.87 -20.35
C GLY A 20 -22.15 23.33 -19.48
N LYS A 21 -22.27 23.25 -18.14
CA LYS A 21 -21.17 23.60 -17.23
C LYS A 21 -20.30 22.38 -16.92
N LYS A 22 -18.99 22.57 -16.97
CA LYS A 22 -18.00 21.56 -16.55
C LYS A 22 -17.98 21.50 -15.02
N ILE A 23 -18.20 20.32 -14.46
CA ILE A 23 -18.02 20.00 -13.03
C ILE A 23 -16.85 19.04 -12.97
N SER A 24 -15.80 19.40 -12.26
CA SER A 24 -14.55 18.63 -12.21
C SER A 24 -13.80 18.96 -10.92
N PRO A 25 -13.17 17.97 -10.26
CA PRO A 25 -12.28 18.22 -9.13
C PRO A 25 -10.90 18.71 -9.58
N LEU A 26 -10.63 18.74 -10.90
CA LEU A 26 -9.29 19.02 -11.42
C LEU A 26 -8.91 20.49 -11.23
N GLU A 27 -7.78 20.68 -10.55
CA GLU A 27 -7.11 21.96 -10.34
C GLU A 27 -5.75 21.98 -11.06
N ALA A 28 -5.06 23.13 -11.02
CA ALA A 28 -3.67 23.20 -11.47
C ALA A 28 -2.79 22.33 -10.55
N PRO A 29 -1.78 21.62 -11.09
CA PRO A 29 -0.89 20.82 -10.27
C PRO A 29 -0.20 21.67 -9.19
N PRO A 30 -0.07 21.17 -7.94
CA PRO A 30 0.51 21.94 -6.83
C PRO A 30 2.05 22.00 -6.85
N THR A 31 2.71 21.15 -7.63
CA THR A 31 4.17 21.04 -7.79
C THR A 31 4.54 20.96 -9.27
N ASP A 32 5.82 21.11 -9.64
CA ASP A 32 6.26 20.99 -11.04
C ASP A 32 6.41 19.53 -11.49
N SER A 33 6.88 18.63 -10.60
CA SER A 33 7.02 17.20 -10.89
C SER A 33 5.92 16.32 -10.27
N VAL A 34 5.80 15.07 -10.77
CA VAL A 34 4.89 14.04 -10.22
C VAL A 34 5.47 13.41 -8.94
N SER A 35 6.80 13.31 -8.86
CA SER A 35 7.51 12.70 -7.73
C SER A 35 7.41 13.60 -6.49
N GLY A 36 6.97 13.00 -5.37
CA GLY A 36 6.90 13.67 -4.06
C GLY A 36 8.26 14.07 -3.47
N SER A 37 9.37 13.76 -4.15
CA SER A 37 10.72 14.19 -3.78
C SER A 37 10.92 15.71 -3.84
N GLU A 38 10.05 16.41 -4.56
CA GLU A 38 10.00 17.87 -4.51
C GLU A 38 9.19 18.31 -3.31
N VAL A 39 9.91 18.74 -2.28
CA VAL A 39 9.37 19.56 -1.20
C VAL A 39 8.59 20.71 -1.81
N ALA A 40 7.29 20.80 -1.57
CA ALA A 40 6.54 21.97 -1.97
C ALA A 40 7.08 23.16 -1.17
N ASN A 41 7.87 24.03 -1.82
CA ASN A 41 8.25 25.34 -1.29
C ASN A 41 7.01 26.24 -1.26
N VAL A 42 6.06 25.90 -0.39
CA VAL A 42 5.00 26.83 0.00
C VAL A 42 5.69 27.82 0.92
N LEU A 43 5.94 29.02 0.39
CA LEU A 43 6.49 30.18 1.09
C LEU A 43 6.10 30.19 2.58
N ASN A 44 7.08 29.91 3.45
CA ASN A 44 7.02 30.00 4.92
C ASN A 44 6.16 28.97 5.71
N ALA A 45 5.95 27.75 5.21
CA ALA A 45 5.37 26.67 6.01
C ALA A 45 6.36 25.49 6.19
N PRO A 46 6.31 24.74 7.32
CA PRO A 46 7.03 23.48 7.43
C PRO A 46 6.66 22.54 6.28
N THR A 47 7.65 21.79 5.82
CA THR A 47 7.59 20.94 4.63
C THR A 47 6.58 19.82 4.83
N VAL A 48 5.41 19.93 4.22
CA VAL A 48 4.36 18.90 4.31
C VAL A 48 4.70 17.76 3.33
N PRO A 49 4.77 16.48 3.76
CA PRO A 49 5.05 15.35 2.88
C PRO A 49 3.99 15.24 1.79
N ILE A 50 4.39 14.80 0.60
CA ILE A 50 3.49 14.64 -0.55
C ILE A 50 3.24 13.15 -0.78
N SER A 51 2.01 12.70 -0.54
CA SER A 51 1.56 11.38 -0.99
C SER A 51 0.98 11.53 -2.39
N ALA A 52 1.77 11.16 -3.39
CA ALA A 52 1.43 11.32 -4.80
C ALA A 52 0.96 9.99 -5.40
N TRP A 53 -0.18 10.03 -6.07
CA TRP A 53 -0.80 8.89 -6.75
C TRP A 53 -0.99 9.21 -8.23
N LEU A 54 -0.78 8.24 -9.12
CA LEU A 54 -1.22 8.31 -10.52
C LEU A 54 -2.52 7.53 -10.66
N VAL A 55 -3.55 8.15 -11.24
CA VAL A 55 -4.86 7.55 -11.47
C VAL A 55 -5.09 7.39 -12.97
N HIS A 56 -5.46 6.17 -13.37
CA HIS A 56 -5.79 5.82 -14.74
C HIS A 56 -7.16 5.14 -14.82
N GLU A 57 -7.88 5.41 -15.89
CA GLU A 57 -9.13 4.72 -16.20
C GLU A 57 -8.89 3.73 -17.33
N VAL A 58 -9.36 2.50 -17.13
CA VAL A 58 -9.36 1.43 -18.13
C VAL A 58 -10.78 0.87 -18.30
N ASN A 59 -11.02 0.21 -19.43
CA ASN A 59 -12.24 -0.55 -19.68
C ASN A 59 -11.94 -2.04 -19.55
N VAL A 60 -12.63 -2.72 -18.63
CA VAL A 60 -12.55 -4.18 -18.47
C VAL A 60 -13.96 -4.74 -18.49
N GLN A 61 -14.20 -5.75 -19.34
CA GLN A 61 -15.54 -6.33 -19.55
C GLN A 61 -16.64 -5.27 -19.81
N ARG A 62 -16.31 -4.23 -20.61
CA ARG A 62 -17.19 -3.09 -20.96
C ARG A 62 -17.58 -2.19 -19.77
N LYS A 63 -16.96 -2.35 -18.61
CA LYS A 63 -17.15 -1.49 -17.44
C LYS A 63 -15.90 -0.64 -17.23
N LYS A 64 -16.12 0.58 -16.74
CA LYS A 64 -15.06 1.52 -16.35
C LYS A 64 -14.46 1.07 -15.03
N VAL A 65 -13.14 1.00 -14.98
CA VAL A 65 -12.35 0.61 -13.80
C VAL A 65 -11.27 1.66 -13.62
N LEU A 66 -11.08 2.12 -12.39
CA LEU A 66 -9.98 3.00 -12.03
C LEU A 66 -8.85 2.18 -11.43
N ILE A 67 -7.62 2.52 -11.78
CA ILE A 67 -6.41 2.01 -11.16
C ILE A 67 -5.68 3.22 -10.59
N ALA A 68 -5.45 3.22 -9.28
CA ALA A 68 -4.60 4.20 -8.61
C ALA A 68 -3.28 3.52 -8.26
N MET A 69 -2.17 4.23 -8.43
CA MET A 69 -0.85 3.74 -8.04
C MET A 69 -0.07 4.82 -7.30
N HIS A 70 0.40 4.52 -6.09
CA HIS A 70 1.30 5.39 -5.36
C HIS A 70 2.61 5.53 -6.14
N VAL A 71 3.03 6.76 -6.38
CA VAL A 71 4.11 7.09 -7.32
C VAL A 71 5.45 6.55 -6.84
N GLU A 72 5.73 6.63 -5.54
CA GLU A 72 7.02 6.25 -4.97
C GLU A 72 7.12 4.73 -4.77
N THR A 73 6.11 4.15 -4.12
CA THR A 73 6.13 2.74 -3.68
C THR A 73 5.58 1.78 -4.73
N ARG A 74 4.93 2.31 -5.77
CA ARG A 74 4.22 1.54 -6.82
C ARG A 74 3.10 0.66 -6.29
N TYR A 75 2.62 0.96 -5.08
CA TYR A 75 1.45 0.33 -4.49
C TYR A 75 0.21 0.65 -5.33
N ALA A 76 -0.50 -0.36 -5.78
CA ALA A 76 -1.60 -0.26 -6.72
C ALA A 76 -2.93 -0.67 -6.10
N MET A 77 -4.00 0.02 -6.46
CA MET A 77 -5.35 -0.25 -6.00
C MET A 77 -6.33 -0.19 -7.18
N VAL A 78 -7.26 -1.13 -7.24
CA VAL A 78 -8.29 -1.20 -8.30
C VAL A 78 -9.67 -0.81 -7.76
N PHE A 79 -10.45 -0.09 -8.56
CA PHE A 79 -11.78 0.38 -8.17
C PHE A 79 -12.79 0.09 -9.27
N VAL A 80 -13.78 -0.73 -8.92
CA VAL A 80 -14.91 -1.11 -9.77
C VAL A 80 -16.16 -0.43 -9.23
N GLY A 81 -17.09 -0.06 -10.13
CA GLY A 81 -18.40 0.46 -9.71
C GLY A 81 -18.43 1.94 -9.35
N ILE A 82 -17.29 2.64 -9.37
CA ILE A 82 -17.25 4.10 -9.21
C ILE A 82 -18.05 4.76 -10.34
N GLN A 83 -18.94 5.69 -9.99
CA GLN A 83 -19.71 6.42 -10.97
C GLN A 83 -18.87 7.51 -11.64
N LYS A 84 -19.15 7.78 -12.92
CA LYS A 84 -18.47 8.87 -13.64
C LYS A 84 -18.68 10.20 -12.91
N GLY A 85 -17.59 10.91 -12.63
CA GLY A 85 -17.59 12.18 -11.90
C GLY A 85 -17.59 12.05 -10.38
N ASP A 86 -17.68 10.84 -9.84
CA ASP A 86 -17.71 10.60 -8.39
C ASP A 86 -16.30 10.44 -7.82
N TRP A 87 -15.58 11.55 -7.77
CA TRP A 87 -14.24 11.61 -7.20
C TRP A 87 -14.23 11.48 -5.67
N LEU A 88 -15.35 11.77 -5.02
CA LEU A 88 -15.48 11.66 -3.56
C LEU A 88 -15.55 10.19 -3.16
N GLU A 89 -16.41 9.41 -3.82
CA GLU A 89 -16.51 7.97 -3.58
C GLU A 89 -15.18 7.27 -3.86
N PHE A 90 -14.51 7.61 -4.98
CA PHE A 90 -13.16 7.10 -5.27
C PHE A 90 -12.17 7.40 -4.15
N THR A 91 -12.18 8.63 -3.61
CA THR A 91 -11.26 9.03 -2.54
C THR A 91 -11.56 8.25 -1.25
N ASN A 92 -12.84 8.13 -0.89
CA ASN A 92 -13.26 7.41 0.31
C ASN A 92 -12.84 5.94 0.27
N GLN A 93 -13.12 5.25 -0.84
CA GLN A 93 -12.73 3.84 -0.99
C GLN A 93 -11.21 3.66 -0.97
N LEU A 94 -10.46 4.59 -1.57
CA LEU A 94 -9.00 4.52 -1.56
C LEU A 94 -8.47 4.67 -0.14
N LEU A 95 -8.93 5.68 0.60
CA LEU A 95 -8.47 5.95 1.96
C LEU A 95 -8.85 4.82 2.92
N GLU A 96 -10.11 4.38 2.88
CA GLU A 96 -10.61 3.28 3.72
C GLU A 96 -9.77 2.01 3.52
N ARG A 97 -9.62 1.56 2.27
CA ARG A 97 -8.86 0.34 1.99
C ARG A 97 -7.36 0.50 2.26
N LEU A 98 -6.80 1.68 2.03
CA LEU A 98 -5.39 1.94 2.36
C LEU A 98 -5.18 1.83 3.88
N PHE A 99 -5.99 2.50 4.68
CA PHE A 99 -5.85 2.46 6.14
C PHE A 99 -6.09 1.05 6.68
N ASN A 100 -7.13 0.35 6.21
CA ASN A 100 -7.37 -1.03 6.63
C ASN A 100 -6.16 -1.93 6.35
N ASN A 101 -5.49 -1.76 5.21
CA ASN A 101 -4.28 -2.53 4.89
C ASN A 101 -3.07 -2.12 5.73
N MET A 102 -2.88 -0.83 6.02
CA MET A 102 -1.79 -0.38 6.89
C MET A 102 -2.00 -0.84 8.34
N GLN A 103 -3.25 -0.79 8.83
CA GLN A 103 -3.63 -1.32 10.14
C GLN A 103 -3.38 -2.83 10.20
N PHE A 104 -3.83 -3.57 9.17
CA PHE A 104 -3.61 -5.01 9.10
C PHE A 104 -2.14 -5.39 9.22
N PHE A 105 -1.23 -4.71 8.49
CA PHE A 105 0.20 -4.96 8.64
C PHE A 105 0.73 -4.52 10.00
N GLY A 106 0.29 -3.38 10.54
CA GLY A 106 0.69 -2.92 11.87
C GLY A 106 0.33 -3.91 12.97
N GLU A 107 -0.87 -4.50 12.91
CA GLU A 107 -1.35 -5.53 13.82
C GLU A 107 -0.65 -6.88 13.60
N GLU A 108 -0.54 -7.34 12.35
CA GLU A 108 0.12 -8.62 12.00
C GLU A 108 1.59 -8.65 12.42
N PHE A 109 2.25 -7.48 12.38
CA PHE A 109 3.63 -7.32 12.80
C PHE A 109 3.79 -6.89 14.25
N GLU A 110 2.69 -6.71 14.98
CA GLU A 110 2.65 -6.23 16.37
C GLU A 110 3.44 -4.93 16.59
N MET A 111 3.50 -4.10 15.54
CA MET A 111 4.19 -2.81 15.56
C MET A 111 3.27 -1.67 15.99
N CYS A 112 1.96 -1.86 15.88
CA CYS A 112 0.97 -0.87 16.25
C CYS A 112 -0.19 -1.55 16.96
N ASP A 113 -0.61 -0.98 18.07
CA ASP A 113 -1.94 -1.23 18.64
C ASP A 113 -2.97 -0.25 18.06
N GLU A 114 -4.23 -0.42 18.45
CA GLU A 114 -5.35 0.40 17.98
C GLU A 114 -5.13 1.88 18.28
N GLU A 115 -4.58 2.23 19.44
CA GLU A 115 -4.30 3.62 19.85
C GLU A 115 -3.20 4.24 18.98
N SER A 116 -2.08 3.54 18.80
CA SER A 116 -0.98 3.98 17.92
C SER A 116 -1.45 4.15 16.47
N PHE A 117 -2.36 3.29 16.01
CA PHE A 117 -2.93 3.42 14.67
C PHE A 117 -3.86 4.63 14.53
N GLU A 118 -4.68 4.92 15.54
CA GLU A 118 -5.51 6.13 15.58
C GLU A 118 -4.66 7.41 15.53
N GLU A 119 -3.52 7.44 16.23
CA GLU A 119 -2.56 8.55 16.16
C GLU A 119 -1.99 8.77 14.76
N MET A 120 -1.53 7.70 14.10
CA MET A 120 -1.03 7.77 12.72
C MET A 120 -2.10 8.24 11.75
N PHE A 121 -3.34 7.77 11.90
CA PHE A 121 -4.48 8.22 11.10
C PHE A 121 -4.73 9.73 11.30
N ASN A 122 -4.70 10.21 12.53
CA ASN A 122 -4.88 11.63 12.83
C ASN A 122 -3.75 12.49 12.23
N GLU A 123 -2.51 12.01 12.26
CA GLU A 123 -1.39 12.69 11.62
C GLU A 123 -1.55 12.71 10.09
N PHE A 124 -2.01 11.62 9.47
CA PHE A 124 -2.35 11.60 8.05
C PHE A 124 -3.39 12.69 7.71
N ILE A 125 -4.50 12.77 8.45
CA ILE A 125 -5.55 13.77 8.19
C ILE A 125 -5.00 15.20 8.33
N LYS A 126 -4.15 15.44 9.33
CA LYS A 126 -3.49 16.74 9.56
C LYS A 126 -2.56 17.13 8.41
N LEU A 127 -1.77 16.19 7.88
CA LEU A 127 -0.83 16.43 6.78
C LEU A 127 -1.53 16.46 5.40
N HIS A 128 -2.71 15.87 5.29
CA HIS A 128 -3.47 15.71 4.04
C HIS A 128 -4.91 16.23 4.15
N PRO A 129 -5.12 17.51 4.54
CA PRO A 129 -6.45 18.03 4.91
C PRO A 129 -7.48 18.05 3.76
N LYS A 130 -7.01 18.00 2.51
CA LYS A 130 -7.87 17.76 1.34
C LYS A 130 -7.09 17.04 0.22
N PRO A 131 -7.77 16.24 -0.60
CA PRO A 131 -7.18 15.68 -1.81
C PRO A 131 -7.06 16.74 -2.91
N TYR A 132 -5.96 16.71 -3.67
CA TYR A 132 -5.76 17.53 -4.87
C TYR A 132 -5.81 16.66 -6.12
N PHE A 133 -6.76 16.93 -7.01
CA PHE A 133 -6.82 16.27 -8.31
C PHE A 133 -6.23 17.18 -9.38
N CYS A 134 -5.31 16.69 -10.20
CA CYS A 134 -4.73 17.48 -11.29
C CYS A 134 -4.53 16.62 -12.53
N GLN A 135 -4.58 17.22 -13.73
CA GLN A 135 -4.31 16.47 -14.96
C GLN A 135 -2.81 16.42 -15.24
N ARG A 136 -2.19 15.28 -14.96
CA ARG A 136 -0.75 15.03 -15.15
C ARG A 136 -0.51 13.53 -15.32
N GLY A 137 0.51 13.16 -16.09
CA GLY A 137 0.92 11.77 -16.28
C GLY A 137 2.37 11.54 -15.88
N ASP A 138 2.68 10.30 -15.52
CA ASP A 138 4.04 9.81 -15.33
C ASP A 138 4.24 8.55 -16.17
N ARG A 139 5.22 8.56 -17.09
CA ARG A 139 5.43 7.44 -18.02
C ARG A 139 5.93 6.18 -17.31
N SER A 140 6.71 6.33 -16.25
CA SER A 140 7.22 5.19 -15.48
C SER A 140 6.07 4.55 -14.72
N VAL A 141 5.27 5.34 -13.98
CA VAL A 141 4.12 4.83 -13.21
C VAL A 141 3.06 4.26 -14.14
N GLN A 142 2.79 4.91 -15.28
CA GLN A 142 1.86 4.39 -16.29
C GLN A 142 2.25 3.01 -16.82
N SER A 143 3.55 2.72 -16.99
CA SER A 143 3.99 1.39 -17.43
C SER A 143 3.55 0.30 -16.44
N HIS A 144 3.73 0.53 -15.14
CA HIS A 144 3.31 -0.41 -14.12
C HIS A 144 1.79 -0.48 -13.96
N ILE A 145 1.07 0.62 -14.15
CA ILE A 145 -0.40 0.62 -14.21
C ILE A 145 -0.88 -0.25 -15.38
N ASN A 146 -0.21 -0.21 -16.54
CA ASN A 146 -0.57 -1.06 -17.67
C ASN A 146 -0.37 -2.55 -17.33
N ASP A 147 0.70 -2.89 -16.61
CA ASP A 147 0.91 -4.26 -16.12
C ASP A 147 -0.21 -4.70 -15.15
N VAL A 148 -0.61 -3.82 -14.22
CA VAL A 148 -1.75 -4.07 -13.31
C VAL A 148 -3.05 -4.24 -14.09
N ALA A 149 -3.31 -3.40 -15.09
CA ALA A 149 -4.49 -3.49 -15.93
C ALA A 149 -4.56 -4.83 -16.66
N TRP A 150 -3.42 -5.31 -17.18
CA TRP A 150 -3.32 -6.60 -17.84
C TRP A 150 -3.62 -7.77 -16.88
N GLN A 151 -3.02 -7.77 -15.69
CA GLN A 151 -3.28 -8.78 -14.65
C GLN A 151 -4.75 -8.77 -14.20
N PHE A 152 -5.31 -7.58 -14.02
CA PHE A 152 -6.71 -7.42 -13.62
C PHE A 152 -7.68 -7.90 -14.71
N GLU A 153 -7.41 -7.58 -15.98
CA GLU A 153 -8.21 -8.05 -17.10
C GLU A 153 -8.15 -9.58 -17.25
N ASP A 154 -6.97 -10.18 -17.15
CA ASP A 154 -6.80 -11.64 -17.18
C ASP A 154 -7.54 -12.33 -16.03
N ARG A 155 -7.41 -11.80 -14.80
CA ARG A 155 -8.11 -12.33 -13.63
C ARG A 155 -9.63 -12.25 -13.79
N ALA A 156 -10.15 -11.11 -14.25
CA ALA A 156 -11.57 -10.94 -14.51
C ALA A 156 -12.07 -11.89 -15.60
N TYR A 157 -11.28 -12.12 -16.65
CA TYR A 157 -11.60 -13.08 -17.70
C TYR A 157 -11.65 -14.52 -17.17
N GLN A 158 -10.69 -14.93 -16.34
CA GLN A 158 -10.63 -16.27 -15.74
C GLN A 158 -11.80 -16.53 -14.78
N ILE A 159 -12.17 -15.55 -13.96
CA ILE A 159 -13.29 -15.66 -13.02
C ILE A 159 -14.64 -15.56 -13.75
N GLY A 160 -14.70 -14.80 -14.85
CA GLY A 160 -15.92 -14.52 -15.61
C GLY A 160 -16.71 -13.32 -15.11
N SER A 161 -16.20 -12.58 -14.12
CA SER A 161 -16.79 -11.35 -13.59
C SER A 161 -15.72 -10.38 -13.09
N LEU A 162 -16.10 -9.10 -12.94
CA LEU A 162 -15.33 -8.17 -12.12
C LEU A 162 -15.55 -8.48 -10.64
N PRO A 163 -14.62 -8.05 -9.75
CA PRO A 163 -14.82 -8.08 -8.32
C PRO A 163 -16.15 -7.45 -7.89
N ASP A 164 -16.83 -8.10 -6.95
CA ASP A 164 -18.06 -7.61 -6.32
C ASP A 164 -17.77 -7.11 -4.89
N GLY A 165 -17.89 -5.81 -4.68
CA GLY A 165 -17.66 -5.18 -3.39
C GLY A 165 -16.19 -4.92 -3.01
N HIS A 166 -16.02 -4.41 -1.79
CA HIS A 166 -14.73 -3.93 -1.29
C HIS A 166 -13.74 -5.08 -1.00
N GLU A 167 -14.24 -6.21 -0.49
CA GLU A 167 -13.42 -7.35 -0.09
C GLU A 167 -12.70 -8.01 -1.28
N GLU A 168 -13.42 -8.27 -2.37
CA GLU A 168 -12.81 -8.85 -3.57
C GLU A 168 -11.82 -7.88 -4.25
N CYS A 169 -12.09 -6.57 -4.19
CA CYS A 169 -11.12 -5.57 -4.65
C CYS A 169 -9.87 -5.55 -3.75
N ALA A 170 -10.05 -5.59 -2.43
CA ALA A 170 -8.94 -5.61 -1.47
C ALA A 170 -8.06 -6.86 -1.62
N SER A 171 -8.67 -8.02 -1.86
CA SER A 171 -7.93 -9.25 -2.14
C SER A 171 -7.10 -9.15 -3.42
N PHE A 172 -7.60 -8.49 -4.46
CA PHE A 172 -6.81 -8.20 -5.66
C PHE A 172 -5.65 -7.22 -5.35
N ASP A 173 -5.91 -6.15 -4.59
CA ASP A 173 -4.90 -5.18 -4.18
C ASP A 173 -3.76 -5.85 -3.38
N GLU A 174 -4.10 -6.71 -2.41
CA GLU A 174 -3.13 -7.49 -1.63
C GLU A 174 -2.25 -8.34 -2.56
N TRP A 175 -2.88 -9.12 -3.44
CA TRP A 175 -2.16 -9.99 -4.36
C TRP A 175 -1.24 -9.21 -5.30
N ILE A 176 -1.75 -8.16 -5.95
CA ILE A 176 -0.98 -7.42 -6.97
C ILE A 176 0.20 -6.63 -6.36
N ASN A 177 0.08 -6.24 -5.10
CA ASN A 177 1.14 -5.55 -4.36
C ASN A 177 2.15 -6.50 -3.72
N SER A 178 1.81 -7.79 -3.59
CA SER A 178 2.78 -8.82 -3.20
C SER A 178 3.77 -9.18 -4.31
N LEU A 179 3.51 -8.78 -5.56
CA LEU A 179 4.37 -9.08 -6.70
C LEU A 179 5.56 -8.11 -6.80
N ILE A 180 6.74 -8.66 -7.08
CA ILE A 180 7.97 -7.86 -7.25
C ILE A 180 7.84 -6.87 -8.41
N ARG A 181 8.37 -5.67 -8.20
CA ARG A 181 8.54 -4.63 -9.22
C ARG A 181 9.98 -4.15 -9.24
N SER A 182 10.32 -3.44 -10.32
CA SER A 182 11.59 -2.72 -10.45
C SER A 182 11.33 -1.42 -11.19
N THR A 183 12.14 -0.40 -10.93
CA THR A 183 12.12 0.85 -11.69
C THR A 183 13.51 1.10 -12.25
N LYS A 184 13.67 2.09 -13.14
CA LYS A 184 15.02 2.46 -13.59
C LYS A 184 15.84 3.15 -12.48
N GLN A 185 15.15 3.69 -11.49
CA GLN A 185 15.72 4.43 -10.36
C GLN A 185 16.17 3.51 -9.23
N LYS A 186 15.44 2.41 -8.97
CA LYS A 186 15.80 1.39 -7.98
C LYS A 186 16.47 0.22 -8.68
N LYS A 187 17.75 -0.03 -8.34
CA LYS A 187 18.55 -1.11 -8.95
C LYS A 187 18.02 -2.50 -8.59
N ASP A 188 17.49 -2.64 -7.39
CA ASP A 188 16.99 -3.90 -6.86
C ASP A 188 15.48 -4.02 -7.04
N TYR A 189 15.00 -5.26 -7.12
CA TYR A 189 13.57 -5.55 -7.08
C TYR A 189 13.02 -5.23 -5.68
N PHE A 190 11.79 -4.78 -5.63
CA PHE A 190 11.09 -4.46 -4.37
C PHE A 190 9.63 -4.91 -4.45
N HIS A 191 9.01 -5.06 -3.29
CA HIS A 191 7.59 -5.36 -3.18
C HIS A 191 6.80 -4.10 -2.80
N PRO A 192 5.76 -3.72 -3.57
CA PRO A 192 5.00 -2.50 -3.31
C PRO A 192 4.30 -2.40 -1.96
N ASP A 193 3.75 -3.50 -1.44
CA ASP A 193 3.14 -3.59 -0.11
C ASP A 193 4.13 -3.24 1.01
N GLU A 194 5.33 -3.82 0.95
CA GLU A 194 6.43 -3.57 1.87
C GLU A 194 6.92 -2.11 1.81
N GLU A 195 7.14 -1.60 0.60
CA GLU A 195 7.57 -0.20 0.43
C GLU A 195 6.48 0.79 0.86
N MET A 196 5.19 0.45 0.68
CA MET A 196 4.08 1.29 1.15
C MET A 196 3.98 1.31 2.67
N PHE A 197 4.16 0.17 3.32
CA PHE A 197 4.14 0.10 4.78
C PHE A 197 5.34 0.83 5.39
N LEU A 198 6.54 0.69 4.80
CA LEU A 198 7.71 1.48 5.21
C LEU A 198 7.46 2.99 5.08
N ASP A 199 6.97 3.44 3.92
CA ASP A 199 6.62 4.85 3.67
C ASP A 199 5.58 5.36 4.68
N TRP A 200 4.57 4.55 4.98
CA TRP A 200 3.55 4.84 5.97
C TRP A 200 4.13 5.01 7.38
N MET A 201 4.91 4.03 7.85
CA MET A 201 5.51 4.07 9.18
C MET A 201 6.48 5.25 9.32
N GLN A 202 7.33 5.50 8.33
CA GLN A 202 8.27 6.63 8.35
C GLN A 202 7.59 8.00 8.34
N THR A 203 6.42 8.10 7.69
CA THR A 203 5.76 9.40 7.50
C THR A 203 4.81 9.75 8.64
N TYR A 204 4.12 8.77 9.21
CA TYR A 204 3.00 9.03 10.11
C TYR A 204 3.20 8.49 11.53
N SER A 205 4.19 7.61 11.77
CA SER A 205 4.50 7.10 13.11
C SER A 205 5.63 7.90 13.76
N GLU A 206 5.74 7.81 15.09
CA GLU A 206 6.90 8.32 15.83
C GLU A 206 8.09 7.34 15.85
N LEU A 207 8.00 6.21 15.14
CA LEU A 207 9.07 5.22 15.07
C LEU A 207 10.29 5.80 14.32
N GLY A 208 11.49 5.49 14.82
CA GLY A 208 12.74 5.94 14.20
C GLY A 208 13.20 5.03 13.06
N ASP A 209 14.11 5.55 12.22
CA ASP A 209 14.70 4.89 11.03
C ASP A 209 15.27 3.48 11.25
N ASN A 210 15.49 3.07 12.51
CA ASN A 210 16.02 1.75 12.82
C ASN A 210 15.03 0.62 12.48
N GLU A 211 13.73 0.89 12.48
CA GLU A 211 12.69 -0.13 12.28
C GLU A 211 12.57 -0.65 10.83
N ASP A 212 13.14 0.04 9.85
CA ASP A 212 13.13 -0.39 8.45
C ASP A 212 13.64 -1.83 8.28
N LYS A 213 14.74 -2.16 8.94
CA LYS A 213 15.36 -3.48 8.82
C LYS A 213 14.45 -4.56 9.40
N LEU A 214 13.77 -4.26 10.51
CA LEU A 214 12.82 -5.18 11.14
C LEU A 214 11.61 -5.38 10.22
N ILE A 215 11.00 -4.30 9.72
CA ILE A 215 9.86 -4.38 8.79
C ILE A 215 10.20 -5.26 7.58
N ARG A 216 11.37 -5.07 6.96
CA ARG A 216 11.82 -5.90 5.83
C ARG A 216 11.98 -7.37 6.21
N GLN A 217 12.47 -7.66 7.41
CA GLN A 217 12.57 -9.03 7.93
C GLN A 217 11.19 -9.67 8.14
N LEU A 218 10.24 -8.91 8.68
CA LEU A 218 8.86 -9.33 8.92
C LEU A 218 8.11 -9.62 7.62
N PHE A 219 8.16 -8.72 6.63
CA PHE A 219 7.63 -8.98 5.30
C PHE A 219 8.29 -10.21 4.64
N GLY A 220 9.61 -10.35 4.79
CA GLY A 220 10.33 -11.53 4.32
C GLY A 220 9.79 -12.82 4.95
N SER A 221 9.47 -12.79 6.26
CA SER A 221 8.84 -13.90 6.97
C SER A 221 7.44 -14.22 6.43
N LEU A 222 6.60 -13.20 6.35
CA LEU A 222 5.22 -13.31 5.88
C LEU A 222 5.17 -13.98 4.49
N ARG A 223 6.00 -13.52 3.55
CA ARG A 223 6.05 -14.13 2.21
C ARG A 223 6.49 -15.58 2.22
N ARG A 224 7.47 -15.95 3.05
CA ARG A 224 7.91 -17.36 3.19
C ARG A 224 6.77 -18.22 3.76
N GLN A 225 6.04 -17.72 4.75
CA GLN A 225 4.88 -18.41 5.31
C GLN A 225 3.76 -18.57 4.29
N MET A 226 3.45 -17.53 3.51
CA MET A 226 2.46 -17.61 2.43
C MET A 226 2.86 -18.61 1.36
N MET A 227 4.13 -18.62 0.95
CA MET A 227 4.67 -19.59 -0.01
C MET A 227 4.54 -21.02 0.53
N HIS A 228 4.89 -21.25 1.80
CA HIS A 228 4.75 -22.55 2.45
C HIS A 228 3.29 -23.01 2.46
N ALA A 229 2.37 -22.14 2.88
CA ALA A 229 0.94 -22.46 2.91
C ALA A 229 0.41 -22.87 1.52
N GLU A 230 0.85 -22.20 0.45
CA GLU A 230 0.49 -22.55 -0.92
C GLU A 230 1.14 -23.87 -1.39
N MET A 231 2.37 -24.17 -0.99
CA MET A 231 3.03 -25.46 -1.27
C MET A 231 2.29 -26.62 -0.61
N VAL A 232 1.95 -26.49 0.67
CA VAL A 232 1.17 -27.49 1.42
C VAL A 232 -0.20 -27.70 0.77
N LYS A 233 -0.88 -26.61 0.37
CA LYS A 233 -2.17 -26.68 -0.33
C LYS A 233 -2.09 -27.44 -1.66
N ARG A 234 -0.92 -27.45 -2.31
CA ARG A 234 -0.65 -28.20 -3.56
C ARG A 234 -0.17 -29.64 -3.30
N GLY A 235 -0.17 -30.10 -2.04
CA GLY A 235 0.20 -31.46 -1.66
C GLY A 235 1.71 -31.71 -1.61
N ILE A 236 2.52 -30.64 -1.57
CA ILE A 236 3.97 -30.76 -1.34
C ILE A 236 4.18 -30.98 0.18
N PRO A 237 4.87 -32.05 0.61
CA PRO A 237 5.08 -32.34 2.03
C PRO A 237 5.89 -31.24 2.73
N ASP A 238 5.53 -30.97 3.98
CA ASP A 238 6.33 -30.15 4.89
C ASP A 238 7.51 -31.01 5.39
N ASP A 239 8.72 -30.72 4.91
CA ASP A 239 9.94 -31.48 5.24
C ASP A 239 10.75 -30.84 6.38
N GLY A 240 10.19 -29.84 7.07
CA GLY A 240 10.85 -29.16 8.20
C GLY A 240 11.85 -28.07 7.78
N TYR A 241 12.10 -27.88 6.48
CA TYR A 241 12.96 -26.81 5.95
C TYR A 241 12.52 -25.42 6.42
N PHE A 242 11.22 -25.19 6.53
CA PHE A 242 10.66 -23.91 6.95
C PHE A 242 10.76 -23.66 8.45
N ASP A 243 10.72 -24.71 9.29
CA ASP A 243 10.94 -24.58 10.73
C ASP A 243 12.38 -24.14 11.03
N GLU A 244 13.37 -24.74 10.35
CA GLU A 244 14.78 -24.32 10.45
C GLU A 244 14.98 -22.87 9.97
N MET A 245 14.27 -22.44 8.92
CA MET A 245 14.31 -21.06 8.44
C MET A 245 13.64 -20.05 9.39
N ASN A 246 12.54 -20.43 10.02
CA ASN A 246 11.88 -19.59 11.04
C ASN A 246 12.77 -19.44 12.27
N ASP A 247 13.46 -20.51 12.69
CA ASP A 247 14.44 -20.44 13.77
C ASP A 247 15.60 -19.48 13.44
N LEU A 248 16.11 -19.49 12.20
CA LEU A 248 17.13 -18.55 11.74
C LEU A 248 16.63 -17.10 11.72
N LEU A 249 15.37 -16.87 11.36
CA LEU A 249 14.76 -15.54 11.43
C LEU A 249 14.62 -15.06 12.88
N ASN A 250 14.11 -15.92 13.76
CA ASN A 250 13.98 -15.61 15.19
C ASN A 250 15.34 -15.25 15.80
N GLN A 251 16.40 -15.97 15.42
CA GLN A 251 17.78 -15.63 15.80
C GLN A 251 18.22 -14.26 15.24
N ALA A 252 17.86 -13.92 14.01
CA ALA A 252 18.20 -12.64 13.40
C ALA A 252 17.45 -11.45 14.05
N ILE A 253 16.19 -11.64 14.42
CA ILE A 253 15.37 -10.66 15.15
C ILE A 253 15.93 -10.48 16.56
N ASN A 254 16.21 -11.57 17.28
CA ASN A 254 16.80 -11.51 18.61
C ASN A 254 18.15 -10.78 18.59
N LYS A 255 18.99 -11.06 17.60
CA LYS A 255 20.27 -10.37 17.41
C LYS A 255 20.09 -8.87 17.11
N TYR A 256 19.09 -8.50 16.30
CA TYR A 256 18.77 -7.09 16.06
C TYR A 256 18.36 -6.39 17.36
N ASN A 257 17.50 -7.01 18.17
CA ASN A 257 17.08 -6.50 19.47
C ASN A 257 18.28 -6.31 20.43
N GLU A 258 19.21 -7.27 20.46
CA GLU A 258 20.46 -7.19 21.23
C GLU A 258 21.39 -6.06 20.77
N GLU A 259 21.48 -5.79 19.46
CA GLU A 259 22.38 -4.78 18.89
C GLU A 259 21.85 -3.33 19.03
N VAL A 260 20.52 -3.14 19.09
CA VAL A 260 19.89 -1.80 19.17
C VAL A 260 19.66 -1.33 20.61
N THR A 261 19.86 -2.18 21.64
CA THR A 261 19.68 -1.79 23.05
C THR A 261 20.84 -2.16 23.99
N PRO A 262 21.84 -1.28 24.18
CA PRO A 262 22.75 -1.43 25.31
C PRO A 262 22.17 -0.95 26.66
N ASP A 263 21.19 -0.02 26.66
CA ASP A 263 20.92 0.81 27.87
C ASP A 263 19.48 0.81 28.43
N LYS A 264 18.59 -0.11 28.03
CA LYS A 264 17.21 -0.14 28.59
C LYS A 264 16.72 -1.49 29.14
N LEU A 265 17.61 -2.46 29.36
CA LEU A 265 17.23 -3.80 29.81
C LEU A 265 17.15 -3.99 31.34
N ASN A 266 16.75 -2.94 32.07
CA ASN A 266 16.35 -3.07 33.49
C ASN A 266 14.84 -2.84 33.72
N GLU A 267 14.04 -2.71 32.66
CA GLU A 267 12.59 -2.87 32.75
C GLU A 267 12.19 -4.06 31.88
N VAL A 268 11.87 -5.16 32.57
CA VAL A 268 11.07 -6.32 32.15
C VAL A 268 10.97 -6.51 30.64
N THR A 269 11.73 -7.47 30.10
CA THR A 269 11.46 -8.08 28.80
C THR A 269 9.97 -8.39 28.71
N PRO A 270 9.19 -7.79 27.79
CA PRO A 270 7.80 -8.18 27.63
C PRO A 270 7.76 -9.65 27.22
N ASP A 271 6.83 -10.42 27.79
CA ASP A 271 6.57 -11.85 27.51
C ASP A 271 6.10 -12.12 26.06
N ASN A 272 6.46 -11.26 25.10
CA ASN A 272 5.85 -11.16 23.78
C ASN A 272 6.79 -11.65 22.65
N VAL A 273 7.70 -12.58 22.93
CA VAL A 273 8.33 -13.35 21.84
C VAL A 273 7.32 -14.41 21.40
N ILE A 274 6.42 -14.04 20.49
CA ILE A 274 5.33 -14.93 20.08
C ILE A 274 5.85 -16.10 19.24
N ASP A 275 5.44 -17.29 19.68
CA ASP A 275 5.40 -18.54 18.93
C ASP A 275 4.40 -18.41 17.76
N PHE A 276 4.90 -18.33 16.52
CA PHE A 276 4.12 -18.19 15.28
C PHE A 276 3.04 -19.27 15.08
N ASN A 277 3.02 -20.36 15.87
CA ASN A 277 1.91 -21.30 15.91
C ASN A 277 0.61 -20.70 16.48
N GLN A 278 0.70 -19.60 17.23
CA GLN A 278 -0.46 -18.93 17.83
C GLN A 278 -1.27 -18.12 16.80
N ALA A 279 -0.62 -17.49 15.83
CA ALA A 279 -1.26 -16.77 14.72
C ALA A 279 -2.07 -17.72 13.80
N LYS A 280 -1.61 -18.96 13.62
CA LYS A 280 -2.31 -20.01 12.86
C LYS A 280 -3.68 -20.38 13.44
N LYS A 281 -3.90 -20.18 14.74
CA LYS A 281 -5.18 -20.52 15.42
C LYS A 281 -6.26 -19.45 15.27
N ARG A 282 -5.90 -18.19 14.99
CA ARG A 282 -6.89 -17.10 14.84
C ARG A 282 -7.63 -17.11 13.49
N LYS A 283 -7.14 -17.83 12.49
CA LYS A 283 -7.78 -17.98 11.15
C LYS A 283 -8.81 -19.12 11.03
N LEU A 284 -9.12 -19.82 12.13
CA LEU A 284 -10.05 -20.97 12.13
C LEU A 284 -11.37 -20.72 12.87
N HIS A 285 -11.71 -19.45 13.17
CA HIS A 285 -12.99 -19.08 13.77
C HIS A 285 -13.64 -17.92 13.02
#